data_AF-A0A932HE80-F1
#
_entry.id   AF-A0A932HE80-F1
#
_cell.length_a   1.000
_cell.length_b   1.000
_cell.length_c   1.000
_cell.angle_alpha   90.00
_cell.angle_beta   90.00
_cell.angle_gamma   90.00
#
_symmetry.space_group_name_H-M   'P 1'
#
loop_
_entity.id
_entity.type
_entity.pdbx_description
1 polymer ?
#
loop_
_entity_poly.entity_id
_entity_poly.type
_entity_poly.pdbx_seq_one_letter_code
_entity_poly.pdbx_strand_id
1 'polypeptide(L)' 'MRVIAMIEDAGVIRRILDHLGLWAPLATERSPPLDTASLDTASWPRHISLPLTDHPVPDIA' A
#
# COMPACT_ATOMS: atom_id res chain seq x y z
N MET A 1 -10.95 9.03 -22.64
CA MET A 1 -9.50 9.16 -22.37
C MET A 1 -9.35 9.58 -20.91
N ARG A 2 -8.82 8.74 -20.02
CA ARG A 2 -8.63 9.08 -18.59
C ARG A 2 -7.15 9.34 -18.35
N VAL A 3 -6.84 10.54 -17.85
CA VAL A 3 -5.47 10.94 -17.49
C VAL A 3 -5.32 10.76 -15.99
N ILE A 4 -4.35 9.95 -15.59
CA ILE A 4 -3.95 9.79 -14.18
C ILE A 4 -2.67 10.60 -14.02
N ALA A 5 -2.68 11.60 -13.14
CA ALA A 5 -1.51 12.40 -12.80
C ALA A 5 -0.93 11.91 -11.47
N MET A 6 0.38 11.72 -11.42
CA MET A 6 1.10 11.36 -10.20
C MET A 6 1.46 12.61 -9.42
N ILE A 7 1.16 12.63 -8.13
CA ILE A 7 1.52 13.72 -7.21
C ILE A 7 2.61 13.20 -6.29
N GLU A 8 3.81 13.77 -6.36
CA GLU A 8 4.96 13.36 -5.53
C GLU A 8 5.22 14.32 -4.36
N ASP A 9 4.66 15.54 -4.39
CA ASP A 9 4.86 16.52 -3.33
C ASP A 9 4.06 16.13 -2.07
N ALA A 10 4.79 15.80 -1.01
CA ALA A 10 4.21 15.39 0.27
C ALA A 10 3.32 16.48 0.91
N GLY A 11 3.63 17.75 0.70
CA GLY A 11 2.83 18.87 1.20
C GLY A 11 1.48 18.97 0.50
N VAL A 12 1.46 18.74 -0.81
CA VAL A 12 0.24 18.67 -1.62
C VAL A 12 -0.61 17.48 -1.20
N ILE A 13 -0.02 16.29 -1.07
CA ILE A 13 -0.72 15.07 -0.61
C ILE A 13 -1.37 15.31 0.75
N ARG A 14 -0.62 15.87 1.71
CA ARG A 14 -1.14 16.18 3.04
C ARG A 14 -2.34 17.13 2.98
N ARG A 15 -2.23 18.23 2.22
CA ARG A 15 -3.32 19.21 2.08
C ARG A 15 -4.59 18.60 1.50
N ILE A 16 -4.46 17.71 0.50
CA ILE A 16 -5.60 17.01 -0.09
C ILE A 16 -6.24 16.09 0.94
N LEU A 17 -5.45 15.24 1.60
CA LEU A 17 -5.97 14.29 2.57
C LEU A 17 -6.63 14.98 3.77
N ASP A 18 -6.05 16.09 4.23
CA ASP A 18 -6.59 16.88 5.34
C ASP A 18 -7.92 17.55 4.94
N HIS A 19 -7.98 18.13 3.74
CA HIS A 19 -9.23 18.68 3.20
C HIS A 19 -10.34 17.64 3.08
N LEU A 20 -9.99 16.40 2.75
CA LEU A 20 -10.94 15.28 2.64
C LEU A 20 -11.28 14.63 3.99
N GLY A 21 -10.67 15.06 5.10
CA GLY A 21 -10.82 14.42 6.41
C GLY A 21 -10.22 13.01 6.50
N LEU A 22 -9.35 12.67 5.55
CA LEU A 22 -8.67 11.37 5.43
C LEU A 22 -7.27 11.40 6.04
N TRP A 23 -6.83 12.55 6.53
CA TRP A 23 -5.53 12.69 7.17
C TRP A 23 -5.54 12.04 8.55
N ALA A 24 -5.10 10.78 8.59
CA ALA A 24 -4.89 10.01 9.82
C ALA A 24 -3.46 9.42 9.83
N PRO A 25 -2.43 10.25 10.08
CA PRO A 25 -1.08 9.75 10.27
C PRO A 25 -1.05 8.99 11.60
N LEU A 26 -1.33 7.69 11.57
CA LEU A 26 -0.96 6.79 12.65
C LEU A 26 0.55 6.92 12.84
N ALA A 27 1.03 6.91 14.09
CA ALA A 27 2.43 7.12 14.51
C ALA A 27 3.43 6.05 13.99
N THR A 28 3.06 5.34 12.93
CA THR A 28 3.87 4.41 12.17
C THR A 28 4.15 5.08 10.83
N GLU A 29 5.10 6.02 10.82
CA GLU A 29 6.03 6.03 9.70
C GLU A 29 6.46 4.57 9.50
N ARG A 30 6.17 4.01 8.32
CA ARG A 30 6.49 2.62 7.96
C ARG A 30 8.02 2.44 7.97
N SER A 31 8.62 2.43 9.14
CA SER A 31 9.83 1.65 9.34
C SER A 31 9.39 0.18 9.30
N PRO A 32 10.09 -0.69 8.57
CA PRO A 32 9.88 -2.12 8.73
C PRO A 32 10.00 -2.44 10.23
N PRO A 33 9.22 -3.41 10.78
CA PRO A 33 9.34 -3.79 12.17
C PRO A 33 10.80 -4.08 12.47
N LEU A 34 11.39 -3.23 13.30
CA LEU A 34 12.80 -3.28 13.68
C LEU A 34 12.88 -4.17 14.91
N ASP A 35 12.47 -5.43 14.75
CA ASP A 35 12.67 -6.44 15.78
C ASP A 35 13.08 -7.76 15.14
N THR A 36 14.29 -8.13 15.53
CA THR A 36 15.11 -9.28 15.19
C THR A 36 14.55 -10.60 15.75
N ALA A 37 13.25 -10.84 15.62
CA ALA A 37 12.60 -12.08 16.01
C ALA A 37 11.58 -12.48 14.94
N SER A 38 11.79 -13.63 14.30
CA SER A 38 10.96 -14.22 13.24
C SER A 38 11.20 -13.72 11.82
N LEU A 39 12.42 -13.27 11.55
CA LEU A 39 13.08 -13.61 10.30
C LEU A 39 13.35 -15.13 10.31
N ASP A 40 12.33 -15.97 10.08
CA ASP A 40 12.58 -17.20 9.32
C ASP A 40 12.85 -16.77 7.88
N THR A 41 13.97 -16.09 7.67
CA THR A 41 14.49 -15.71 6.34
C THR A 41 14.98 -16.94 5.58
N ALA A 42 14.95 -18.12 6.20
CA ALA A 42 15.01 -19.41 5.53
C ALA A 42 13.67 -19.85 4.88
N SER A 43 12.51 -19.31 5.30
CA SER A 43 11.20 -19.78 4.82
C SER A 43 10.58 -18.92 3.72
N TRP A 44 11.08 -17.71 3.46
CA TRP A 44 10.56 -16.89 2.38
C TRP A 44 11.04 -17.44 1.02
N PRO A 45 10.16 -17.99 0.18
CA PRO A 45 10.58 -18.58 -1.08
C PRO A 45 11.01 -17.47 -2.03
N ARG A 46 12.29 -17.51 -2.45
CA ARG A 46 12.92 -16.48 -3.29
C ARG A 46 12.25 -16.31 -4.67
N HIS A 47 11.38 -17.26 -5.07
CA HIS A 47 10.69 -17.27 -6.36
C HIS A 47 9.31 -17.89 -6.23
N ILE A 48 8.37 -17.23 -5.57
CA ILE A 48 6.96 -17.59 -5.70
C ILE A 48 6.40 -16.86 -6.93
N SER A 49 6.04 -17.63 -7.95
CA SER A 49 5.07 -17.20 -8.96
C SER A 49 3.69 -17.46 -8.37
N LEU A 50 3.05 -16.43 -7.80
CA LEU A 50 1.66 -16.54 -7.36
C LEU A 50 0.79 -16.72 -8.62
N PRO A 51 -0.04 -17.78 -8.70
CA PRO A 51 -1.04 -17.84 -9.75
C PRO A 51 -1.97 -16.65 -9.58
N LEU A 52 -2.03 -15.77 -10.59
CA LEU A 52 -2.96 -14.67 -10.63
C LEU A 52 -4.35 -15.25 -10.94
N THR A 53 -5.01 -15.71 -9.89
CA THR A 53 -6.40 -16.15 -9.98
C THR A 53 -7.26 -14.89 -9.94
N ASP A 54 -7.42 -14.25 -11.09
CA ASP A 54 -8.40 -13.17 -11.25
C ASP A 54 -9.80 -13.78 -11.08
N HIS A 55 -10.44 -13.45 -9.97
CA HIS A 55 -11.84 -13.77 -9.77
C HIS A 55 -12.68 -12.62 -10.35
N PRO A 56 -13.68 -12.90 -11.21
CA PRO A 56 -14.53 -11.86 -11.74
C PRO A 56 -15.22 -11.13 -10.59
N VAL A 57 -15.06 -9.82 -10.54
CA VAL A 57 -15.77 -8.96 -9.59
C VAL A 57 -17.26 -9.07 -9.91
N PRO A 58 -18.14 -9.40 -8.94
CA PRO A 58 -19.56 -9.50 -9.20
C PRO A 58 -20.10 -8.15 -9.66
N ASP A 59 -20.95 -8.18 -10.69
CA ASP A 59 -21.63 -6.99 -11.20
C ASP A 59 -22.59 -6.47 -10.12
N ILE A 60 -22.43 -5.20 -9.74
CA ILE A 60 -23.28 -4.54 -8.76
C ILE A 60 -24.30 -3.74 -9.56
N ALA A 61 -25.39 -4.41 -9.94
CA ALA A 61 -26.55 -3.80 -10.59
C ALA A 61 -27.34 -2.90 -9.63
#